data_AF-A0A5J9SHM8-F1
#
_entry.id   AF-A0A5J9SHM8-F1
#
_cell.length_a   1.000
_cell.length_b   1.000
_cell.length_c   1.000
_cell.angle_alpha   90.00
_cell.angle_beta   90.00
_cell.angle_gamma   90.00
#
_symmetry.space_group_name_H-M   'P 1'
#
loop_
_entity.id
_entity.type
_entity.pdbx_description
1 polymer ?
#
loop_
_entity_poly.entity_id
_entity_poly.type
_entity_poly.pdbx_seq_one_letter_code
_entity_poly.pdbx_strand_id
1 'polypeptide(L)'
;MEEVAARVVNKVCQKLVPDMWYEARIQAVITYHTQVHKTTVNKAQARTMQLTRAQYLLVPPSWLATHHATWEFMARRWCDPEWWEQTHKDARERRLKMAGPAHHQGSQSLNQYAKKWSAAHGGQPCGQFMAFALAHKGKTESEVSFNPEDPPSAYSNATVHSRISQYTAAARQVHGEDWDPSTHDLDGELVMRVGGGKKHGRYWIGDSTIDTASTPTLSSTDSAPPIRPQPTATQIQIEQVQASMEAKMEEKLREERERYEALMRSQMQAMFTYIQSTGAPPPPPDLFPGLAGGVPPPGGITPPSGASPAGTPNQSEASNFPISPTSPWTALPPQ
;
A
#
# COMPACT_ATOMS: atom_id res chain seq x y z
N MET A 1 -33.97 3.89 -19.15
CA MET A 1 -32.74 4.71 -19.38
C MET A 1 -32.57 5.81 -18.34
N GLU A 2 -33.64 6.52 -17.99
CA GLU A 2 -33.62 7.63 -17.02
C GLU A 2 -33.13 7.25 -15.61
N GLU A 3 -33.57 6.10 -15.06
CA GLU A 3 -33.06 5.61 -13.77
C GLU A 3 -31.57 5.23 -13.76
N VAL A 4 -31.04 4.78 -14.91
CA VAL A 4 -29.62 4.46 -15.04
C VAL A 4 -28.82 5.76 -15.11
N ALA A 5 -29.31 6.75 -15.87
CA ALA A 5 -28.71 8.07 -15.93
C ALA A 5 -28.72 8.76 -14.55
N ALA A 6 -29.84 8.71 -13.81
CA ALA A 6 -29.95 9.27 -12.46
C ALA A 6 -28.97 8.60 -11.48
N ARG A 7 -28.80 7.27 -11.56
CA ARG A 7 -27.79 6.55 -10.77
C ARG A 7 -26.37 7.00 -11.08
N VAL A 8 -26.03 7.17 -12.35
CA VAL A 8 -24.70 7.65 -12.77
C VAL A 8 -24.47 9.08 -12.28
N VAL A 9 -25.45 9.98 -12.48
CA VAL A 9 -25.38 11.37 -12.01
C VAL A 9 -25.19 11.42 -10.50
N ASN A 10 -26.00 10.70 -9.72
CA ASN A 10 -25.86 10.65 -8.26
C ASN A 10 -24.47 10.17 -7.83
N LYS A 11 -23.93 9.13 -8.48
CA LYS A 11 -22.59 8.63 -8.19
C LYS A 11 -21.50 9.66 -8.49
N VAL A 12 -21.64 10.42 -9.57
CA VAL A 12 -20.71 11.50 -9.94
C VAL A 12 -20.82 12.66 -8.94
N CYS A 13 -22.03 13.10 -8.60
CA CYS A 13 -22.27 14.16 -7.62
C CYS A 13 -21.72 13.82 -6.23
N GLN A 14 -21.87 12.56 -5.79
CA GLN A 14 -21.30 12.07 -4.53
C GLN A 14 -19.78 12.22 -4.44
N LYS A 15 -19.08 12.29 -5.58
CA LYS A 15 -17.64 12.57 -5.64
C LYS A 15 -17.35 14.06 -5.81
N LEU A 16 -17.97 14.69 -6.81
CA LEU A 16 -17.62 16.06 -7.21
C LEU A 16 -17.98 17.11 -6.16
N VAL A 17 -19.10 16.95 -5.45
CA VAL A 17 -19.55 17.92 -4.46
C VAL A 17 -18.58 17.99 -3.25
N PRO A 18 -18.17 16.87 -2.63
CA PRO A 18 -17.13 16.89 -1.60
C PRO A 18 -15.77 17.41 -2.11
N ASP A 19 -15.37 17.06 -3.33
CA ASP A 19 -14.11 17.54 -3.93
C ASP A 19 -14.13 19.07 -4.10
N MET A 20 -15.23 19.61 -4.64
CA MET A 20 -15.45 21.06 -4.75
C MET A 20 -15.40 21.73 -3.37
N TRP A 21 -16.06 21.15 -2.37
CA TRP A 21 -16.05 21.67 -1.01
C TRP A 21 -14.64 21.69 -0.41
N TYR A 22 -13.87 20.63 -0.59
CA TYR A 22 -12.49 20.55 -0.12
C TYR A 22 -11.56 21.55 -0.82
N GLU A 23 -11.69 21.68 -2.14
CA GLU A 23 -10.90 22.63 -2.93
C GLU A 23 -11.24 24.09 -2.59
N ALA A 24 -12.50 24.40 -2.32
CA ALA A 24 -12.93 25.72 -1.86
C ALA A 24 -12.20 26.16 -0.58
N ARG A 25 -12.02 25.23 0.38
CA ARG A 25 -11.24 25.49 1.60
C ARG A 25 -9.81 25.90 1.26
N ILE A 26 -9.14 25.11 0.41
CA ILE A 26 -7.73 25.33 0.06
C ILE A 26 -7.56 26.67 -0.66
N GLN A 27 -8.44 26.98 -1.60
CA GLN A 27 -8.42 28.26 -2.29
C GLN A 27 -8.62 29.42 -1.31
N ALA A 28 -9.56 29.33 -0.39
CA ALA A 28 -9.76 30.37 0.62
C ALA A 28 -8.52 30.59 1.50
N VAL A 29 -7.78 29.54 1.88
CA VAL A 29 -6.50 29.68 2.57
C VAL A 29 -5.48 30.47 1.74
N ILE A 30 -5.30 30.09 0.47
CA ILE A 30 -4.38 30.78 -0.45
C ILE A 30 -4.80 32.24 -0.63
N THR A 31 -6.08 32.49 -0.87
CA THR A 31 -6.65 33.83 -1.07
C THR A 31 -6.48 34.68 0.18
N TYR A 32 -6.77 34.17 1.37
CA TYR A 32 -6.57 34.91 2.62
C TYR A 32 -5.11 35.30 2.81
N HIS A 33 -4.19 34.35 2.65
CA HIS A 33 -2.76 34.63 2.80
C HIS A 33 -2.26 35.65 1.77
N THR A 34 -2.76 35.57 0.54
CA THR A 34 -2.35 36.49 -0.55
C THR A 34 -2.96 37.89 -0.36
N GLN A 35 -4.26 37.97 -0.10
CA GLN A 35 -5.01 39.23 -0.10
C GLN A 35 -4.96 39.96 1.24
N VAL A 36 -5.03 39.23 2.37
CA VAL A 36 -5.08 39.81 3.71
C VAL A 36 -3.69 39.82 4.35
N HIS A 37 -3.02 38.67 4.38
CA HIS A 37 -1.71 38.53 5.06
C HIS A 37 -0.51 38.93 4.19
N LYS A 38 -0.73 39.22 2.90
CA LYS A 38 0.30 39.61 1.91
C LYS A 38 1.49 38.63 1.81
N THR A 39 1.22 37.34 1.99
CA THR A 39 2.20 36.24 1.89
C THR A 39 1.78 35.24 0.83
N THR A 40 2.74 34.71 0.08
CA THR A 40 2.48 33.67 -0.93
C THR A 40 2.46 32.29 -0.28
N VAL A 41 1.35 31.59 -0.41
CA VAL A 41 1.17 30.21 0.07
C VAL A 41 0.79 29.34 -1.12
N ASN A 42 1.54 28.26 -1.34
CA ASN A 42 1.22 27.31 -2.40
C ASN A 42 0.17 26.27 -1.95
N LYS A 43 -0.39 25.52 -2.90
CA LYS A 43 -1.43 24.51 -2.63
C LYS A 43 -0.98 23.42 -1.65
N ALA A 44 0.30 23.07 -1.63
CA ALA A 44 0.82 22.05 -0.71
C ALA A 44 0.83 22.55 0.74
N GLN A 45 1.26 23.79 0.97
CA GLN A 45 1.23 24.46 2.27
C GLN A 45 -0.21 24.72 2.74
N ALA A 46 -1.07 25.22 1.85
CA ALA A 46 -2.46 25.55 2.18
C ALA A 46 -3.27 24.33 2.67
N ARG A 47 -2.92 23.10 2.24
CA ARG A 47 -3.58 21.87 2.68
C ARG A 47 -3.48 21.68 4.19
N THR A 48 -2.36 22.06 4.81
CA THR A 48 -2.07 21.84 6.24
C THR A 48 -2.43 23.02 7.13
N MET A 49 -2.76 24.17 6.55
CA MET A 49 -3.10 25.39 7.31
C MET A 49 -4.59 25.41 7.67
N GLN A 50 -4.92 26.01 8.80
CA GLN A 50 -6.30 26.20 9.24
C GLN A 50 -6.54 27.69 9.46
N LEU A 51 -7.59 28.21 8.83
CA LEU A 51 -8.08 29.55 9.11
C LEU A 51 -9.17 29.49 10.19
N THR A 52 -9.32 30.59 10.92
CA THR A 52 -10.48 30.81 11.79
C THR A 52 -11.72 31.10 10.95
N ARG A 53 -12.90 30.95 11.55
CA ARG A 53 -14.18 31.25 10.89
C ARG A 53 -14.20 32.69 10.37
N ALA A 54 -13.77 33.65 11.18
CA ALA A 54 -13.70 35.06 10.80
C ALA A 54 -12.78 35.29 9.60
N GLN A 55 -11.64 34.60 9.55
CA GLN A 55 -10.71 34.69 8.42
C GLN A 55 -11.31 34.13 7.13
N TYR A 56 -12.04 33.01 7.17
CA TYR A 56 -12.75 32.50 5.99
C TYR A 56 -13.81 33.49 5.48
N LEU A 57 -14.53 34.16 6.37
CA LEU A 57 -15.58 35.11 5.98
C LEU A 57 -15.05 36.37 5.26
N LEU A 58 -13.76 36.68 5.38
CA LEU A 58 -13.12 37.77 4.62
C LEU A 58 -12.89 37.43 3.15
N VAL A 59 -12.90 36.13 2.81
CA VAL A 59 -12.52 35.64 1.47
C VAL A 59 -13.55 34.66 0.89
N PRO A 60 -14.82 35.08 0.73
CA PRO A 60 -15.80 34.25 0.06
C PRO A 60 -15.36 34.01 -1.40
N PRO A 61 -15.45 32.77 -1.91
CA PRO A 61 -15.16 32.52 -3.31
C PRO A 61 -16.20 33.22 -4.18
N SER A 62 -15.82 33.67 -5.38
CA SER A 62 -16.67 34.47 -6.27
C SER A 62 -18.01 33.81 -6.57
N TRP A 63 -18.06 32.49 -6.71
CA TRP A 63 -19.27 31.71 -6.97
C TRP A 63 -20.19 31.52 -5.73
N LEU A 64 -19.75 31.96 -4.53
CA LEU A 64 -20.61 32.11 -3.34
C LEU A 64 -20.69 33.55 -2.85
N ALA A 65 -20.22 34.53 -3.64
CA ALA A 65 -20.19 35.93 -3.21
C ALA A 65 -21.60 36.47 -2.86
N THR A 66 -22.65 35.94 -3.47
CA THR A 66 -24.06 36.30 -3.20
C THR A 66 -24.74 35.37 -2.18
N HIS A 67 -24.06 34.32 -1.73
CA HIS A 67 -24.61 33.26 -0.86
C HIS A 67 -23.80 33.13 0.44
N HIS A 68 -23.71 34.24 1.19
CA HIS A 68 -22.91 34.31 2.41
C HIS A 68 -23.29 33.28 3.47
N ALA A 69 -24.59 32.99 3.65
CA ALA A 69 -25.05 31.97 4.60
C ALA A 69 -24.49 30.57 4.27
N THR A 70 -24.41 30.22 2.98
CA THR A 70 -23.81 28.95 2.52
C THR A 70 -22.32 28.93 2.80
N TRP A 71 -21.61 30.03 2.51
CA TRP A 71 -20.18 30.14 2.80
C TRP A 71 -19.89 30.06 4.30
N GLU A 72 -20.69 30.74 5.12
CA GLU A 72 -20.58 30.72 6.56
C GLU A 72 -20.83 29.32 7.14
N PHE A 73 -21.80 28.57 6.60
CA PHE A 73 -22.03 27.17 6.95
C PHE A 73 -20.81 26.31 6.63
N MET A 74 -20.24 26.44 5.43
CA MET A 74 -19.03 25.71 5.02
C MET A 74 -17.85 26.03 5.94
N ALA A 75 -17.61 27.32 6.21
CA ALA A 75 -16.54 27.79 7.09
C ALA A 75 -16.70 27.26 8.52
N ARG A 76 -17.92 27.29 9.07
CA ARG A 76 -18.22 26.73 10.40
C ARG A 76 -17.83 25.25 10.47
N ARG A 77 -18.15 24.48 9.44
CA ARG A 77 -17.88 23.04 9.40
C ARG A 77 -16.39 22.71 9.24
N TRP A 78 -15.59 23.55 8.59
CA TRP A 78 -14.13 23.36 8.55
C TRP A 78 -13.41 23.77 9.85
N CYS A 79 -14.02 24.66 10.63
CA CYS A 79 -13.51 25.09 11.93
C CYS A 79 -13.98 24.20 13.09
N ASP A 80 -14.89 23.26 12.83
CA ASP A 80 -15.33 22.25 13.79
C ASP A 80 -14.15 21.32 14.16
N PRO A 81 -13.69 21.31 15.42
CA PRO A 81 -12.54 20.50 15.84
C PRO A 81 -12.76 19.02 15.57
N GLU A 82 -13.97 18.51 15.79
CA GLU A 82 -14.28 17.10 15.58
C GLU A 82 -14.15 16.73 14.10
N TRP A 83 -14.69 17.57 13.21
CA TRP A 83 -14.55 17.38 11.78
C TRP A 83 -13.09 17.42 11.33
N TRP A 84 -12.32 18.39 11.84
CA TRP A 84 -10.90 18.54 11.49
C TRP A 84 -10.08 17.31 11.89
N GLU A 85 -10.30 16.79 13.09
CA GLU A 85 -9.57 15.62 13.56
C GLU A 85 -10.02 14.35 12.84
N GLN A 86 -11.29 13.99 12.91
CA GLN A 86 -11.79 12.73 12.36
C GLN A 86 -11.76 12.69 10.83
N THR A 87 -12.09 13.79 10.16
CA THR A 87 -12.25 13.76 8.69
C THR A 87 -10.96 14.16 8.00
N HIS A 88 -10.30 15.23 8.45
CA HIS A 88 -9.10 15.74 7.77
C HIS A 88 -7.83 14.98 8.19
N LYS A 89 -7.57 14.80 9.49
CA LYS A 89 -6.37 14.08 9.95
C LYS A 89 -6.46 12.60 9.60
N ASP A 90 -7.55 11.89 9.88
CA ASP A 90 -7.62 10.45 9.56
C ASP A 90 -7.53 10.18 8.05
N ALA A 91 -8.14 11.02 7.21
CA ALA A 91 -7.98 10.89 5.76
C ALA A 91 -6.55 11.18 5.31
N ARG A 92 -5.84 12.10 5.96
CA ARG A 92 -4.43 12.34 5.73
C ARG A 92 -3.58 11.16 6.20
N GLU A 93 -3.80 10.64 7.40
CA GLU A 93 -3.10 9.48 7.94
C GLU A 93 -3.29 8.24 7.07
N ARG A 94 -4.53 7.99 6.60
CA ARG A 94 -4.81 6.92 5.63
C ARG A 94 -4.04 7.11 4.33
N ARG A 95 -3.92 8.34 3.82
CA ARG A 95 -3.11 8.63 2.63
C ARG A 95 -1.61 8.47 2.89
N LEU A 96 -1.11 8.84 4.07
CA LEU A 96 0.29 8.66 4.46
C LEU A 96 0.67 7.19 4.63
N LYS A 97 -0.28 6.35 5.05
CA LYS A 97 -0.12 4.89 5.11
C LYS A 97 -0.04 4.22 3.73
N MET A 98 -0.37 4.93 2.64
CA MET A 98 -0.22 4.39 1.29
C MET A 98 1.23 4.60 0.82
N ALA A 99 1.91 3.50 0.50
CA ALA A 99 3.26 3.51 -0.08
C ALA A 99 3.21 4.13 -1.48
N GLY A 100 3.56 5.41 -1.58
CA GLY A 100 3.81 6.11 -2.84
C GLY A 100 2.61 6.25 -3.80
N PRO A 101 2.87 6.73 -5.03
CA PRO A 101 1.87 6.73 -6.10
C PRO A 101 1.35 5.31 -6.34
N ALA A 102 0.03 5.16 -6.43
CA ALA A 102 -0.57 3.85 -6.75
C ALA A 102 -0.06 3.30 -8.09
N HIS A 103 0.22 4.19 -9.04
CA HIS A 103 0.90 3.95 -10.31
C HIS A 103 1.37 5.30 -10.89
N HIS A 104 2.32 5.27 -11.82
CA HIS A 104 2.92 6.42 -12.48
C HIS A 104 2.27 6.80 -13.82
N GLN A 105 1.26 6.04 -14.30
CA GLN A 105 0.54 6.36 -15.55
C GLN A 105 -0.35 7.62 -15.48
N GLY A 106 -0.63 8.13 -14.28
CA GLY A 106 -1.54 9.28 -14.10
C GLY A 106 -2.98 8.96 -14.55
N SER A 107 -3.60 9.86 -15.31
CA SER A 107 -4.95 9.68 -15.89
C SER A 107 -4.97 8.89 -17.20
N GLN A 108 -3.80 8.41 -17.66
CA GLN A 108 -3.68 7.70 -18.93
C GLN A 108 -4.18 6.27 -18.79
N SER A 109 -4.73 5.73 -19.87
CA SER A 109 -4.97 4.28 -19.95
C SER A 109 -3.64 3.53 -20.06
N LEU A 110 -3.63 2.26 -19.71
CA LEU A 110 -2.43 1.43 -19.79
C LEU A 110 -1.90 1.32 -21.23
N ASN A 111 -2.80 1.26 -22.22
CA ASN A 111 -2.46 1.29 -23.64
C ASN A 111 -1.79 2.61 -24.06
N GLN A 112 -2.26 3.75 -23.52
CA GLN A 112 -1.60 5.04 -23.76
C GLN A 112 -0.24 5.11 -23.09
N TYR A 113 -0.12 4.59 -21.87
CA TYR A 113 1.16 4.49 -21.17
C TYR A 113 2.16 3.67 -21.98
N ALA A 114 1.77 2.48 -22.46
CA ALA A 114 2.61 1.59 -23.27
C ALA A 114 3.13 2.29 -24.54
N LYS A 115 2.23 2.98 -25.27
CA LYS A 115 2.60 3.74 -26.48
C LYS A 115 3.60 4.85 -26.19
N LYS A 116 3.39 5.61 -25.12
CA LYS A 116 4.31 6.70 -24.74
C LYS A 116 5.65 6.19 -24.23
N TRP A 117 5.65 5.13 -23.43
CA TRP A 117 6.88 4.49 -22.98
C TRP A 117 7.68 3.97 -24.18
N SER A 118 7.03 3.28 -25.12
CA SER A 118 7.66 2.79 -26.36
C SER A 118 8.29 3.95 -27.17
N ALA A 119 7.55 5.04 -27.36
CA ALA A 119 8.07 6.23 -28.06
C ALA A 119 9.28 6.86 -27.36
N ALA A 120 9.28 6.91 -26.02
CA ALA A 120 10.39 7.45 -25.24
C ALA A 120 11.63 6.53 -25.23
N HIS A 121 11.45 5.23 -25.47
CA HIS A 121 12.50 4.21 -25.43
C HIS A 121 12.85 3.68 -26.83
N GLY A 122 12.84 4.55 -27.85
CA GLY A 122 13.32 4.18 -29.19
C GLY A 122 12.43 3.19 -29.94
N GLY A 123 11.14 3.11 -29.61
CA GLY A 123 10.17 2.23 -30.28
C GLY A 123 10.20 0.78 -29.77
N GLN A 124 10.81 0.52 -28.61
CA GLN A 124 10.82 -0.82 -28.01
C GLN A 124 9.39 -1.35 -27.80
N PRO A 125 9.12 -2.64 -28.08
CA PRO A 125 7.79 -3.20 -27.91
C PRO A 125 7.40 -3.16 -26.43
N CYS A 126 6.17 -2.72 -26.15
CA CYS A 126 5.63 -2.63 -24.79
C CYS A 126 4.29 -3.36 -24.71
N GLY A 127 4.34 -4.67 -24.43
CA GLY A 127 3.16 -5.50 -24.24
C GLY A 127 2.35 -5.09 -23.00
N GLN A 128 1.10 -5.53 -22.90
CA GLN A 128 0.18 -5.11 -21.84
C GLN A 128 0.67 -5.46 -20.43
N PHE A 129 1.25 -6.65 -20.28
CA PHE A 129 1.85 -7.09 -19.01
C PHE A 129 3.04 -6.21 -18.62
N MET A 130 3.93 -5.95 -19.57
CA MET A 130 5.09 -5.10 -19.33
C MET A 130 4.67 -3.66 -19.01
N ALA A 131 3.69 -3.13 -19.73
CA ALA A 131 3.13 -1.81 -19.48
C ALA A 131 2.57 -1.71 -18.05
N PHE A 132 1.88 -2.75 -17.57
CA PHE A 132 1.40 -2.82 -16.19
C PHE A 132 2.55 -2.75 -15.20
N ALA A 133 3.58 -3.59 -15.37
CA ALA A 133 4.75 -3.59 -14.50
C ALA A 133 5.48 -2.23 -14.49
N LEU A 134 5.77 -1.68 -15.67
CA LEU A 134 6.47 -0.42 -15.85
C LEU A 134 5.70 0.79 -15.30
N ALA A 135 4.38 0.80 -15.44
CA ALA A 135 3.53 1.84 -14.86
C ALA A 135 3.60 1.86 -13.33
N HIS A 136 4.07 0.78 -12.70
CA HIS A 136 4.33 0.70 -11.26
C HIS A 136 5.82 0.83 -10.90
N LYS A 137 6.73 1.05 -11.87
CA LYS A 137 8.15 1.35 -11.63
C LYS A 137 8.48 2.83 -11.82
N GLY A 138 7.90 3.49 -12.82
CA GLY A 138 8.23 4.88 -13.11
C GLY A 138 7.37 5.53 -14.18
N LYS A 139 7.74 6.76 -14.56
CA LYS A 139 7.06 7.50 -15.62
C LYS A 139 7.50 6.96 -16.99
N THR A 140 6.75 7.30 -18.04
CA THR A 140 7.07 6.88 -19.41
C THR A 140 8.44 7.36 -19.91
N GLU A 141 8.96 8.46 -19.36
CA GLU A 141 10.22 9.10 -19.77
C GLU A 141 11.42 8.70 -18.92
N SER A 142 11.20 8.01 -17.78
CA SER A 142 12.32 7.51 -16.97
C SER A 142 12.93 6.26 -17.61
N GLU A 143 14.22 6.01 -17.39
CA GLU A 143 14.96 4.81 -17.81
C GLU A 143 14.54 3.54 -17.03
N VAL A 144 13.23 3.31 -16.95
CA VAL A 144 12.66 2.13 -16.31
C VAL A 144 12.52 1.01 -17.32
N SER A 145 13.15 -0.12 -17.01
CA SER A 145 13.02 -1.38 -17.75
C SER A 145 12.29 -2.42 -16.89
N PHE A 146 11.66 -3.39 -17.56
CA PHE A 146 11.07 -4.54 -16.89
C PHE A 146 12.10 -5.64 -16.74
N ASN A 147 12.22 -6.21 -15.55
CA ASN A 147 13.01 -7.41 -15.29
C ASN A 147 12.14 -8.41 -14.50
N PRO A 148 11.98 -9.65 -14.96
CA PRO A 148 11.21 -10.67 -14.23
C PRO A 148 11.75 -10.96 -12.82
N GLU A 149 13.04 -10.73 -12.58
CA GLU A 149 13.72 -10.95 -11.29
C GLU A 149 13.73 -9.70 -10.40
N ASP A 150 12.97 -8.67 -10.75
CA ASP A 150 12.85 -7.46 -9.93
C ASP A 150 12.27 -7.78 -8.54
N PRO A 151 12.90 -7.37 -7.43
CA PRO A 151 12.34 -7.58 -6.10
C PRO A 151 11.10 -6.70 -5.87
N PRO A 152 10.28 -6.98 -4.83
CA PRO A 152 9.11 -6.15 -4.49
C PRO A 152 9.40 -4.66 -4.31
N SER A 153 10.62 -4.31 -3.89
CA SER A 153 11.10 -2.94 -3.69
C SER A 153 11.30 -2.15 -4.99
N ALA A 154 11.36 -2.82 -6.15
CA ALA A 154 11.47 -2.17 -7.46
C ALA A 154 10.18 -1.46 -7.91
N TYR A 155 9.06 -1.73 -7.24
CA TYR A 155 7.74 -1.21 -7.58
C TYR A 155 7.24 -0.22 -6.51
N SER A 156 6.40 0.74 -6.91
CA SER A 156 5.80 1.72 -5.98
C SER A 156 4.96 1.07 -4.89
N ASN A 157 4.43 -0.13 -5.15
CA ASN A 157 3.59 -0.88 -4.23
C ASN A 157 3.94 -2.37 -4.29
N ALA A 158 4.33 -2.95 -3.16
CA ALA A 158 4.74 -4.35 -3.07
C ALA A 158 3.63 -5.35 -3.45
N THR A 159 2.35 -4.96 -3.43
CA THR A 159 1.28 -5.81 -3.97
C THR A 159 1.47 -6.08 -5.46
N VAL A 160 2.05 -5.15 -6.22
CA VAL A 160 2.25 -5.27 -7.68
C VAL A 160 3.14 -6.44 -8.01
N HIS A 161 4.27 -6.58 -7.32
CA HIS A 161 5.16 -7.74 -7.48
C HIS A 161 4.40 -9.04 -7.26
N SER A 162 3.62 -9.14 -6.18
CA SER A 162 2.79 -10.32 -5.91
C SER A 162 1.82 -10.62 -7.07
N ARG A 163 1.21 -9.59 -7.68
CA ARG A 163 0.33 -9.76 -8.84
C ARG A 163 1.06 -10.28 -10.07
N ILE A 164 2.21 -9.68 -10.37
CA ILE A 164 3.10 -10.08 -11.48
C ILE A 164 3.50 -11.54 -11.28
N SER A 165 4.05 -11.91 -10.11
CA SER A 165 4.47 -13.28 -9.84
C SER A 165 3.34 -14.30 -9.90
N GLN A 166 2.17 -13.98 -9.34
CA GLN A 166 1.01 -14.87 -9.38
C GLN A 166 0.48 -15.08 -10.81
N TYR A 167 0.40 -14.02 -11.62
CA TYR A 167 0.02 -14.15 -13.02
C TYR A 167 1.05 -14.96 -13.81
N THR A 168 2.35 -14.64 -13.67
CA THR A 168 3.43 -15.37 -14.34
C THR A 168 3.41 -16.86 -14.00
N ALA A 169 3.27 -17.21 -12.73
CA ALA A 169 3.21 -18.60 -12.28
C ALA A 169 1.99 -19.34 -12.87
N ALA A 170 0.81 -18.70 -12.85
CA ALA A 170 -0.40 -19.29 -13.40
C ALA A 170 -0.33 -19.44 -14.93
N ALA A 171 0.31 -18.49 -15.61
CA ALA A 171 0.44 -18.52 -17.04
C ALA A 171 1.43 -19.60 -17.48
N ARG A 172 2.52 -19.78 -16.76
CA ARG A 172 3.44 -20.90 -16.96
C ARG A 172 2.78 -22.26 -16.72
N GLN A 173 1.87 -22.34 -15.76
CA GLN A 173 1.10 -23.56 -15.50
C GLN A 173 0.18 -23.95 -16.67
N VAL A 174 -0.38 -22.96 -17.39
CA VAL A 174 -1.34 -23.19 -18.48
C VAL A 174 -0.65 -23.30 -19.84
N HIS A 175 0.32 -22.43 -20.11
CA HIS A 175 0.96 -22.26 -21.41
C HIS A 175 2.35 -22.92 -21.52
N GLY A 176 2.89 -23.42 -20.40
CA GLY A 176 4.21 -24.07 -20.33
C GLY A 176 5.25 -23.24 -19.58
N GLU A 177 6.27 -23.92 -19.04
CA GLU A 177 7.24 -23.30 -18.10
C GLU A 177 8.08 -22.18 -18.72
N ASP A 178 8.36 -22.29 -20.03
CA ASP A 178 9.09 -21.29 -20.82
C ASP A 178 8.22 -20.11 -21.27
N TRP A 179 6.94 -20.07 -20.89
CA TRP A 179 6.06 -18.98 -21.29
C TRP A 179 6.49 -17.67 -20.62
N ASP A 180 6.82 -16.68 -21.47
CA ASP A 180 7.18 -15.34 -21.04
C ASP A 180 5.97 -14.39 -21.17
N PRO A 181 5.43 -13.89 -20.04
CA PRO A 181 4.35 -12.92 -20.04
C PRO A 181 4.67 -11.59 -20.71
N SER A 182 5.96 -11.24 -20.83
CA SER A 182 6.37 -9.95 -21.40
C SER A 182 6.24 -9.89 -22.93
N THR A 183 6.19 -11.06 -23.58
CA THR A 183 6.15 -11.22 -25.03
C THR A 183 4.75 -11.51 -25.59
N HIS A 184 3.77 -11.74 -24.70
CA HIS A 184 2.41 -12.09 -25.06
C HIS A 184 1.40 -11.05 -24.55
N ASP A 185 0.22 -11.01 -25.15
CA ASP A 185 -0.91 -10.25 -24.62
C ASP A 185 -1.42 -10.87 -23.30
N LEU A 186 -2.11 -10.06 -22.48
CA LEU A 186 -2.70 -10.56 -21.25
C LEU A 186 -3.82 -11.54 -21.56
N ASP A 187 -3.71 -12.73 -20.99
CA ASP A 187 -4.75 -13.75 -21.00
C ASP A 187 -5.87 -13.33 -20.05
N GLY A 188 -6.95 -12.81 -20.63
CA GLY A 188 -8.10 -12.30 -19.89
C GLY A 188 -8.76 -13.35 -19.00
N GLU A 189 -8.80 -14.61 -19.43
CA GLU A 189 -9.36 -15.71 -18.65
C GLU A 189 -8.49 -16.00 -17.42
N LEU A 190 -7.18 -16.05 -17.62
CA LEU A 190 -6.24 -16.24 -16.53
C LEU A 190 -6.30 -15.09 -15.52
N VAL A 191 -6.36 -13.83 -15.99
CA VAL A 191 -6.53 -12.66 -15.12
C VAL A 191 -7.84 -12.74 -14.32
N MET A 192 -8.93 -13.23 -14.93
CA MET A 192 -10.20 -13.44 -14.21
C MET A 192 -10.07 -14.52 -13.14
N ARG A 193 -9.45 -15.66 -13.44
CA ARG A 193 -9.33 -16.78 -12.50
C ARG A 193 -8.38 -16.46 -11.35
N VAL A 194 -7.17 -16.01 -11.66
CA VAL A 194 -6.13 -15.68 -10.67
C VAL A 194 -6.53 -14.44 -9.85
N GLY A 195 -7.16 -13.46 -10.50
CA GLY A 195 -7.63 -12.24 -9.85
C GLY A 195 -8.90 -12.40 -9.00
N GLY A 196 -9.55 -13.57 -9.02
CA GLY A 196 -10.82 -13.81 -8.31
C GLY A 196 -12.00 -13.05 -8.90
N GLY A 197 -11.98 -12.78 -10.21
CA GLY A 197 -12.99 -12.04 -10.95
C GLY A 197 -12.78 -10.53 -10.94
N LYS A 198 -13.82 -9.78 -11.32
CA LYS A 198 -13.78 -8.31 -11.37
C LYS A 198 -14.20 -7.70 -10.05
N LYS A 199 -13.27 -7.03 -9.37
CA LYS A 199 -13.59 -6.24 -8.19
C LYS A 199 -14.07 -4.85 -8.61
N HIS A 200 -15.28 -4.47 -8.19
CA HIS A 200 -15.93 -3.20 -8.59
C HIS A 200 -15.97 -3.00 -10.12
N GLY A 201 -16.09 -4.10 -10.89
CA GLY A 201 -16.14 -4.07 -12.35
C GLY A 201 -14.77 -3.94 -13.05
N ARG A 202 -13.66 -4.04 -12.33
CA ARG A 202 -12.30 -3.91 -12.88
C ARG A 202 -11.50 -5.19 -12.80
N TYR A 203 -10.66 -5.44 -13.80
CA TYR A 203 -9.69 -6.54 -13.75
C TYR A 203 -8.60 -6.27 -12.72
N TRP A 204 -8.02 -7.36 -12.20
CA TRP A 204 -6.98 -7.31 -11.17
C TRP A 204 -5.61 -6.83 -11.71
N ILE A 205 -5.33 -7.11 -12.98
CA ILE A 205 -4.20 -6.60 -13.79
C ILE A 205 -4.76 -6.17 -15.15
N GLY A 206 -4.17 -5.15 -15.79
CA GLY A 206 -4.52 -4.81 -17.18
C GLY A 206 -5.95 -4.32 -17.39
N ASP A 207 -6.54 -3.66 -16.39
CA ASP A 207 -7.89 -3.13 -16.53
C ASP A 207 -7.99 -2.19 -17.74
N SER A 208 -9.07 -2.31 -18.53
CA SER A 208 -9.29 -1.64 -19.82
C SER A 208 -8.40 -2.07 -21.01
N THR A 209 -7.43 -2.98 -20.84
CA THR A 209 -6.70 -3.57 -21.99
C THR A 209 -7.23 -4.93 -22.39
N ILE A 210 -7.88 -5.62 -21.46
CA ILE A 210 -8.53 -6.91 -21.68
C ILE A 210 -9.93 -6.67 -22.25
N ASP A 211 -10.22 -7.30 -23.39
CA ASP A 211 -11.56 -7.26 -23.96
C ASP A 211 -12.54 -8.07 -23.11
N THR A 212 -13.51 -7.36 -22.54
CA THR A 212 -14.52 -7.96 -21.67
C THR A 212 -15.52 -8.82 -22.44
N ALA A 213 -15.75 -8.56 -23.73
CA ALA A 213 -16.71 -9.32 -24.52
C ALA A 213 -16.19 -10.73 -24.86
N SER A 214 -14.87 -10.89 -24.98
CA SER A 214 -14.20 -12.16 -25.27
C SER A 214 -13.72 -12.91 -24.02
N THR A 215 -13.82 -12.33 -22.82
CA THR A 215 -13.41 -12.99 -21.58
C THR A 215 -14.60 -13.73 -20.92
N PRO A 216 -14.52 -15.05 -20.69
CA PRO A 216 -15.58 -15.81 -20.03
C PRO A 216 -15.83 -15.37 -18.57
N THR A 217 -17.08 -15.44 -18.14
CA THR A 217 -17.48 -15.21 -16.73
C THR A 217 -17.13 -16.45 -15.90
N LEU A 218 -16.80 -16.31 -14.60
CA LEU A 218 -16.27 -17.35 -13.69
C LEU A 218 -17.12 -18.65 -13.54
N SER A 219 -18.23 -18.80 -14.27
CA SER A 219 -19.18 -19.90 -14.16
C SER A 219 -18.91 -21.08 -15.10
N SER A 220 -17.74 -21.23 -15.72
CA SER A 220 -17.49 -22.38 -16.61
C SER A 220 -16.10 -23.01 -16.57
N THR A 221 -16.15 -24.33 -16.44
CA THR A 221 -15.24 -25.40 -16.90
C THR A 221 -14.09 -25.92 -16.00
N ASP A 222 -13.98 -27.25 -16.09
CA ASP A 222 -13.61 -28.29 -15.11
C ASP A 222 -12.19 -28.87 -15.36
N SER A 223 -11.27 -28.07 -15.92
CA SER A 223 -9.92 -28.56 -16.29
C SER A 223 -8.81 -27.52 -16.15
N ALA A 224 -8.98 -26.49 -15.32
CA ALA A 224 -8.05 -25.36 -15.22
C ALA A 224 -7.78 -24.98 -13.74
N PRO A 225 -6.70 -24.24 -13.44
CA PRO A 225 -6.24 -24.02 -12.07
C PRO A 225 -7.32 -23.44 -11.15
N PRO A 226 -7.35 -23.87 -9.87
CA PRO A 226 -8.39 -23.48 -8.93
C PRO A 226 -8.42 -21.96 -8.70
N ILE A 227 -9.62 -21.42 -8.51
CA ILE A 227 -9.85 -20.00 -8.13
C ILE A 227 -9.13 -19.74 -6.81
N ARG A 228 -8.14 -18.84 -6.82
CA ARG A 228 -7.41 -18.47 -5.61
C ARG A 228 -8.13 -17.32 -4.90
N PRO A 229 -8.48 -17.45 -3.61
CA PRO A 229 -8.99 -16.31 -2.85
C PRO A 229 -7.92 -15.23 -2.76
N GLN A 230 -8.31 -13.99 -3.08
CA GLN A 230 -7.40 -12.84 -3.05
C GLN A 230 -6.96 -12.55 -1.61
N PRO A 231 -5.65 -12.45 -1.33
CA PRO A 231 -5.20 -11.93 -0.05
C PRO A 231 -5.66 -10.48 0.09
N THR A 232 -6.35 -10.19 1.18
CA THR A 232 -6.87 -8.85 1.46
C THR A 232 -5.70 -7.89 1.70
N ALA A 233 -5.88 -6.60 1.42
CA ALA A 233 -4.84 -5.58 1.68
C ALA A 233 -4.29 -5.66 3.11
N THR A 234 -5.15 -5.97 4.08
CA THR A 234 -4.78 -6.20 5.48
C THR A 234 -3.86 -7.41 5.66
N GLN A 235 -4.14 -8.52 4.97
CA GLN A 235 -3.33 -9.74 5.04
C GLN A 235 -1.93 -9.49 4.47
N ILE A 236 -1.86 -8.79 3.33
CA ILE A 236 -0.57 -8.44 2.71
C ILE A 236 0.22 -7.49 3.62
N GLN A 237 -0.44 -6.55 4.31
CA GLN A 237 0.22 -5.68 5.28
C GLN A 237 0.76 -6.46 6.49
N ILE A 238 0.00 -7.43 7.01
CA ILE A 238 0.43 -8.27 8.13
C ILE A 238 1.66 -9.09 7.72
N GLU A 239 1.62 -9.73 6.56
CA GLU A 239 2.73 -10.54 6.03
C GLU A 239 4.00 -9.70 5.82
N GLN A 240 3.86 -8.47 5.32
CA GLN A 240 4.98 -7.52 5.20
C GLN A 240 5.58 -7.12 6.55
N VAL A 241 4.73 -6.84 7.54
CA VAL A 241 5.18 -6.51 8.89
C VAL A 241 5.93 -7.70 9.48
N GLN A 242 5.40 -8.91 9.30
CA GLN A 242 6.01 -10.14 9.79
C GLN A 242 7.37 -10.40 9.12
N ALA A 243 7.46 -10.33 7.79
CA ALA A 243 8.71 -10.49 7.06
C ALA A 243 9.76 -9.44 7.45
N SER A 244 9.34 -8.20 7.73
CA SER A 244 10.24 -7.15 8.23
C SER A 244 10.75 -7.43 9.64
N MET A 245 9.89 -7.99 10.51
CA MET A 245 10.29 -8.39 11.86
C MET A 245 11.26 -9.57 11.83
N GLU A 246 11.01 -10.56 10.98
CA GLU A 246 11.89 -11.72 10.79
C GLU A 246 13.26 -11.28 10.23
N ALA A 247 13.30 -10.43 9.22
CA ALA A 247 14.56 -9.89 8.68
C ALA A 247 15.36 -9.12 9.74
N LYS A 248 14.70 -8.28 10.57
CA LYS A 248 15.36 -7.58 11.69
C LYS A 248 15.86 -8.52 12.77
N MET A 249 15.14 -9.62 13.02
CA MET A 249 15.56 -10.64 13.97
C MET A 249 16.79 -11.41 13.46
N GLU A 250 16.82 -11.75 12.18
CA GLU A 250 17.98 -12.37 11.55
C GLU A 250 19.19 -11.44 11.51
N GLU A 251 19.00 -10.15 11.22
CA GLU A 251 20.07 -9.15 11.27
C GLU A 251 20.65 -9.03 12.67
N LYS A 252 19.80 -8.95 13.70
CA LYS A 252 20.23 -9.00 15.11
C LYS A 252 21.03 -10.26 15.43
N LEU A 253 20.60 -11.42 14.92
CA LEU A 253 21.31 -12.68 15.13
C LEU A 253 22.66 -12.72 14.40
N ARG A 254 22.74 -12.14 13.20
CA ARG A 254 24.00 -11.97 12.46
C ARG A 254 24.95 -11.03 13.19
N GLU A 255 24.48 -9.88 13.67
CA GLU A 255 25.28 -8.97 14.48
C GLU A 255 25.80 -9.64 15.74
N GLU A 256 24.96 -10.42 16.44
CA GLU A 256 25.39 -11.13 17.65
C GLU A 256 26.48 -12.16 17.35
N ARG A 257 26.33 -12.91 16.25
CA ARG A 257 27.36 -13.84 15.78
C ARG A 257 28.67 -13.13 15.45
N GLU A 258 28.61 -12.01 14.74
CA GLU A 258 29.80 -11.21 14.41
C GLU A 258 30.46 -10.63 15.66
N ARG A 259 29.67 -10.17 16.64
CA ARG A 259 30.19 -9.70 17.93
C ARG A 259 30.92 -10.82 18.68
N TYR A 260 30.35 -12.03 18.68
CA TYR A 260 30.97 -13.18 19.30
C TYR A 260 32.28 -13.56 18.61
N GLU A 261 32.29 -13.59 17.27
CA GLU A 261 33.50 -13.86 16.49
C GLU A 261 34.57 -12.78 16.68
N ALA A 262 34.20 -11.51 16.76
CA ALA A 262 35.11 -10.41 17.03
C ALA A 262 35.72 -10.50 18.43
N LEU A 263 34.91 -10.84 19.45
CA LEU A 263 35.39 -11.09 20.80
C LEU A 263 36.40 -12.24 20.83
N MET A 264 36.08 -13.35 20.16
CA MET A 264 36.96 -14.52 20.07
C MET A 264 38.29 -14.18 19.37
N ARG A 265 38.23 -13.42 18.27
CA ARG A 265 39.44 -12.95 17.57
C ARG A 265 40.29 -12.03 18.45
N SER A 266 39.67 -11.09 19.17
CA SER A 266 40.37 -10.21 20.11
C SER A 266 41.04 -10.98 21.24
N GLN A 267 40.34 -11.98 21.80
CA GLN A 267 40.89 -12.84 22.84
C GLN A 267 42.10 -13.65 22.33
N MET A 268 42.00 -14.25 21.14
CA MET A 268 43.11 -14.96 20.51
C MET A 268 44.32 -14.05 20.25
N GLN A 269 44.09 -12.82 19.80
CA GLN A 269 45.17 -11.84 19.59
C GLN A 269 45.85 -11.47 20.92
N ALA A 270 45.08 -11.19 21.97
CA ALA A 270 45.63 -10.88 23.29
C ALA A 270 46.46 -12.06 23.86
N MET A 271 45.97 -13.29 23.67
CA MET A 271 46.66 -14.51 24.10
C MET A 271 47.98 -14.69 23.33
N PHE A 272 47.97 -14.45 22.01
CA PHE A 272 49.17 -14.54 21.18
C PHE A 272 50.23 -13.50 21.57
N THR A 273 49.81 -12.25 21.83
CA THR A 273 50.70 -11.19 22.31
C THR A 273 51.29 -11.52 23.70
N TYR A 274 50.50 -12.09 24.61
CA TYR A 274 50.96 -12.52 25.93
C TYR A 274 52.07 -13.59 25.84
N ILE A 275 51.86 -14.62 25.01
CA ILE A 275 52.84 -15.70 24.83
C ILE A 275 54.14 -15.15 24.23
N GLN A 276 54.06 -14.28 23.22
CA GLN A 276 55.26 -13.67 22.62
C GLN A 276 56.06 -12.81 23.60
N SER A 277 55.40 -12.16 24.55
CA SER A 277 56.04 -11.24 25.50
C SER A 277 56.60 -11.92 26.76
N THR A 278 56.06 -13.07 27.17
CA THR A 278 56.42 -13.70 28.45
C THR A 278 57.04 -15.10 28.33
N GLY A 279 56.84 -15.79 27.21
CA GLY A 279 57.35 -17.16 26.99
C GLY A 279 56.76 -18.23 27.93
N ALA A 280 55.72 -17.89 28.71
CA ALA A 280 55.07 -18.76 29.69
C ALA A 280 53.70 -19.27 29.19
N PRO A 281 53.21 -20.43 29.69
CA PRO A 281 51.85 -20.89 29.37
C PRO A 281 50.80 -19.86 29.86
N PRO A 282 49.66 -19.72 29.16
CA PRO A 282 48.69 -18.68 29.44
C PRO A 282 48.08 -18.83 30.84
N PRO A 283 47.79 -17.71 31.56
CA PRO A 283 47.15 -17.75 32.87
C PRO A 283 45.70 -18.27 32.77
N PRO A 284 45.14 -18.81 33.87
CA PRO A 284 43.81 -19.40 33.89
C PRO A 284 42.71 -18.40 33.48
N PRO A 285 41.58 -18.92 32.97
CA PRO A 285 40.49 -18.14 32.35
C PRO A 285 39.97 -16.95 33.17
N ASP A 286 40.15 -16.96 34.49
CA ASP A 286 39.61 -15.94 35.40
C ASP A 286 40.31 -14.57 35.32
N LEU A 287 41.48 -14.47 34.68
CA LEU A 287 42.18 -13.19 34.42
C LEU A 287 41.75 -12.52 33.11
N PHE A 288 40.93 -13.19 32.29
CA PHE A 288 40.27 -12.64 31.11
C PHE A 288 38.75 -12.78 31.27
N PRO A 289 37.97 -11.70 31.48
CA PRO A 289 36.54 -11.76 31.84
C PRO A 289 35.57 -12.37 30.80
N GLY A 290 36.04 -13.18 29.85
CA GLY A 290 35.25 -13.83 28.81
C GLY A 290 35.10 -15.34 28.94
N LEU A 291 35.66 -15.99 29.98
CA LEU A 291 35.67 -17.46 30.11
C LEU A 291 34.89 -18.04 31.31
N ALA A 292 34.22 -17.22 32.13
CA ALA A 292 33.32 -17.69 33.18
C ALA A 292 31.85 -17.61 32.72
N GLY A 293 31.50 -18.46 31.76
CA GLY A 293 30.16 -18.51 31.18
C GLY A 293 29.95 -19.81 30.42
N GLY A 294 30.05 -20.94 31.13
CA GLY A 294 29.75 -22.26 30.59
C GLY A 294 28.34 -22.31 29.98
N VAL A 295 28.30 -22.77 28.74
CA VAL A 295 27.11 -23.14 27.97
C VAL A 295 26.30 -24.23 28.70
N PRO A 296 24.97 -24.13 28.85
CA PRO A 296 24.13 -25.32 28.95
C PRO A 296 23.83 -25.83 27.53
N PRO A 297 23.89 -27.15 27.27
CA PRO A 297 23.66 -27.72 25.94
C PRO A 297 22.18 -27.58 25.52
N PRO A 298 21.87 -27.50 24.22
CA PRO A 298 20.49 -27.58 23.76
C PRO A 298 20.00 -29.02 23.94
N GLY A 299 19.26 -29.24 25.03
CA GLY A 299 18.54 -30.49 25.28
C GLY A 299 17.49 -30.71 24.19
N GLY A 300 17.60 -31.85 23.51
CA GLY A 300 16.49 -32.40 22.73
C GLY A 300 15.34 -32.76 23.65
N ILE A 301 14.13 -32.36 23.27
CA ILE A 301 12.89 -32.85 23.87
C ILE A 301 12.15 -33.63 22.78
N THR A 302 12.21 -34.95 22.89
CA THR A 302 11.19 -35.87 22.36
C THR A 302 9.96 -35.83 23.30
N PRO A 303 8.76 -36.21 22.80
CA PRO A 303 7.48 -35.75 23.35
C PRO A 303 6.98 -36.63 24.50
N PRO A 304 6.02 -36.14 25.32
CA PRO A 304 5.03 -37.01 25.91
C PRO A 304 3.64 -36.78 25.30
N SER A 305 3.10 -37.89 24.85
CA SER A 305 1.72 -38.10 24.44
C SER A 305 0.74 -37.90 25.60
N GLY A 306 -0.44 -37.36 25.29
CA GLY A 306 -1.69 -37.69 25.99
C GLY A 306 -2.13 -36.77 27.14
N ALA A 307 -3.04 -35.83 26.84
CA ALA A 307 -4.34 -35.70 27.52
C ALA A 307 -5.13 -34.50 26.94
N SER A 308 -6.19 -34.79 26.18
CA SER A 308 -7.47 -34.05 26.25
C SER A 308 -8.43 -34.92 27.08
N PRO A 309 -9.56 -34.43 27.64
CA PRO A 309 -10.35 -33.26 27.24
C PRO A 309 -11.00 -32.48 28.43
N ALA A 310 -11.96 -31.61 28.09
CA ALA A 310 -12.92 -30.87 28.93
C ALA A 310 -12.43 -29.51 29.47
N GLY A 311 -13.12 -28.39 29.28
CA GLY A 311 -14.36 -28.13 28.56
C GLY A 311 -14.80 -26.69 28.82
N THR A 312 -15.13 -25.95 27.74
CA THR A 312 -16.07 -24.80 27.65
C THR A 312 -15.81 -23.54 28.53
N PRO A 313 -16.30 -22.33 28.18
CA PRO A 313 -17.29 -22.02 27.15
C PRO A 313 -16.86 -21.00 26.09
N ASN A 314 -17.37 -21.28 24.89
CA ASN A 314 -18.00 -20.36 23.96
C ASN A 314 -18.06 -18.88 24.40
N GLN A 315 -17.33 -18.01 23.69
CA GLN A 315 -17.66 -16.60 23.51
C GLN A 315 -17.96 -16.40 22.02
N SER A 316 -19.06 -17.00 21.60
CA SER A 316 -19.88 -16.38 20.55
C SER A 316 -20.50 -15.12 21.15
N GLU A 317 -20.76 -14.12 20.30
CA GLU A 317 -21.65 -12.97 20.58
C GLU A 317 -20.98 -11.67 21.09
N ALA A 318 -20.16 -11.05 20.23
CA ALA A 318 -20.01 -9.59 20.20
C ALA A 318 -19.55 -9.11 18.80
N SER A 319 -20.32 -9.44 17.76
CA SER A 319 -20.14 -8.84 16.43
C SER A 319 -21.47 -8.78 15.69
N ASN A 320 -22.45 -8.13 16.30
CA ASN A 320 -23.59 -7.56 15.59
C ASN A 320 -23.78 -6.13 16.11
N PHE A 321 -22.93 -5.22 15.64
CA PHE A 321 -23.34 -3.82 15.54
C PHE A 321 -23.93 -3.64 14.14
N PRO A 322 -25.27 -3.47 14.02
CA PRO A 322 -25.85 -3.02 12.76
C PRO A 322 -25.30 -1.61 12.51
N ILE A 323 -24.56 -1.45 11.41
CA ILE A 323 -24.25 -0.13 10.88
C ILE A 323 -25.58 0.47 10.45
N SER A 324 -26.16 1.28 11.34
CA SER A 324 -27.31 2.11 11.00
C SER A 324 -26.87 3.13 9.95
N PRO A 325 -27.61 3.32 8.85
CA PRO A 325 -27.28 4.31 7.85
C PRO A 325 -27.75 5.67 8.34
N THR A 326 -26.97 6.35 9.17
CA THR A 326 -27.23 7.76 9.48
C THR A 326 -26.70 8.60 8.32
N SER A 327 -27.49 8.67 7.25
CA SER A 327 -27.31 9.63 6.18
C SER A 327 -27.53 11.05 6.75
N PRO A 328 -26.60 12.00 6.59
CA PRO A 328 -26.76 13.35 7.14
C PRO A 328 -27.83 14.19 6.42
N TRP A 329 -28.58 13.60 5.49
CA TRP A 329 -29.72 14.23 4.84
C TRP A 329 -31.02 13.69 5.43
N THR A 330 -31.37 14.14 6.63
CA THR A 330 -32.71 13.92 7.19
C THR A 330 -33.35 15.28 7.49
N ALA A 331 -34.43 15.56 6.74
CA ALA A 331 -35.52 16.52 6.96
C ALA A 331 -35.18 17.94 7.46
N LEU A 332 -35.29 18.91 6.55
CA LEU A 332 -35.82 20.24 6.91
C LEU A 332 -37.34 20.09 7.16
N PRO A 333 -37.89 20.53 8.30
CA PRO A 333 -39.33 20.69 8.43
C PRO A 333 -39.80 21.87 7.57
N PRO A 334 -41.00 21.81 6.98
CA PRO A 334 -41.54 22.96 6.28
C PRO A 334 -42.04 23.97 7.32
N GLN A 335 -41.51 25.19 7.29
CA GLN A 335 -42.23 26.47 7.36
C GLN A 335 -41.36 27.56 6.76
#